data_AF-A0A9P7TTZ3-F1
#
_entry.id   AF-A0A9P7TTZ3-F1
#
_cell.length_a   1.000
_cell.length_b   1.000
_cell.length_c   1.000
_cell.angle_alpha   90.00
_cell.angle_beta   90.00
_cell.angle_gamma   90.00
#
_symmetry.space_group_name_H-M   'P 1'
#
loop_
_entity.id
_entity.type
_entity.pdbx_description
1 polymer ?
#
loop_
_entity_poly.entity_id
_entity_poly.type
_entity_poly.pdbx_seq_one_letter_code
_entity_poly.pdbx_strand_id
1 'polypeptide(L)'
;MNTWIVSRVPVAHVVKKALLSPDGSVTEKGQKTFFLKGRIMAGQADLKDNAFGYTDFKWLTREELAEELEPEYFRGVRNMMADR
;
A
#
# COMPACT_ATOMS: atom_id res chain seq x y z
N MET A 1 -13.70 12.28 -2.68
CA MET A 1 -12.82 12.16 -3.87
C MET A 1 -13.59 11.54 -5.03
N ASN A 2 -13.37 12.02 -6.25
CA ASN A 2 -13.82 11.35 -7.48
C ASN A 2 -12.68 10.47 -8.02
N THR A 3 -12.82 9.16 -7.87
CA THR A 3 -11.79 8.17 -8.21
C THR A 3 -12.32 7.12 -9.19
N TRP A 4 -11.43 6.68 -10.08
CA TRP A 4 -11.70 5.61 -11.04
C TRP A 4 -10.71 4.46 -10.82
N ILE A 5 -11.23 3.26 -10.50
CA ILE A 5 -10.44 2.03 -10.43
C ILE A 5 -10.29 1.47 -11.85
N VAL A 6 -9.03 1.33 -12.30
CA VAL A 6 -8.71 1.04 -13.71
C VAL A 6 -9.15 -0.36 -14.12
N SER A 7 -8.94 -1.37 -13.26
CA SER A 7 -9.33 -2.75 -13.54
C SER A 7 -9.49 -3.57 -12.27
N ARG A 8 -9.96 -4.82 -12.40
CA ARG A 8 -10.01 -5.82 -11.32
C ARG A 8 -8.70 -6.60 -11.13
N VAL A 9 -7.69 -6.35 -11.98
CA VAL A 9 -6.40 -7.05 -11.94
C VAL A 9 -5.44 -6.28 -11.02
N PRO A 10 -4.84 -6.93 -10.01
CA PRO A 10 -3.78 -6.33 -9.20
C PRO A 10 -2.58 -5.91 -10.04
N VAL A 11 -2.06 -4.72 -9.78
CA VAL A 11 -0.86 -4.17 -10.46
C VAL A 11 0.42 -4.38 -9.64
N ALA A 12 0.29 -4.68 -8.36
CA ALA A 12 1.39 -5.08 -7.49
C ALA A 12 0.89 -5.99 -6.37
N HIS A 13 1.83 -6.66 -5.70
CA HIS A 13 1.56 -7.41 -4.49
C HIS A 13 2.75 -7.34 -3.54
N VAL A 14 2.47 -7.41 -2.24
CA VAL A 14 3.48 -7.51 -1.17
C VAL A 14 3.13 -8.70 -0.28
N VAL A 15 4.12 -9.50 0.08
CA VAL A 15 3.96 -10.69 0.91
C VAL A 15 4.74 -10.53 2.20
N LYS A 16 4.04 -10.36 3.33
CA LYS A 16 4.62 -10.49 4.66
C LYS A 16 4.59 -11.96 5.07
N LYS A 17 5.76 -12.57 5.27
CA LYS A 17 5.84 -13.97 5.73
C LYS A 17 5.34 -14.10 7.15
N ALA A 18 4.79 -15.27 7.48
CA ALA A 18 4.40 -15.59 8.85
C ALA A 18 5.65 -15.69 9.73
N LEU A 19 5.55 -15.21 10.97
CA LEU A 19 6.59 -15.43 11.97
C LEU A 19 6.28 -16.73 12.70
N LEU A 20 7.26 -17.63 12.72
CA LEU A 20 7.19 -18.90 13.42
C LEU A 20 7.97 -18.77 14.73
N SER A 21 7.38 -19.27 15.81
CA SER A 21 8.10 -19.52 17.05
C SER A 21 9.12 -20.65 16.87
N PRO A 22 10.12 -20.77 17.77
CA PRO A 22 11.13 -21.84 17.70
C PRO A 22 10.56 -23.26 17.72
N ASP A 23 9.33 -23.43 18.24
CA ASP A 23 8.56 -24.68 18.28
C ASP A 23 7.78 -24.97 16.98
N GLY A 24 7.88 -24.09 15.98
CA GLY A 24 7.15 -24.20 14.70
C GLY A 24 5.72 -23.69 14.74
N SER A 25 5.24 -23.15 15.88
CA SER A 25 3.91 -22.53 15.96
C SER A 25 3.90 -21.15 15.29
N VAL A 26 2.76 -20.76 14.70
CA VAL A 26 2.62 -19.46 14.01
C VAL A 26 2.29 -18.38 15.04
N THR A 27 3.23 -17.46 15.26
CA THR A 27 3.06 -16.33 16.18
C THR A 27 2.36 -15.16 15.50
N GLU A 28 2.78 -14.86 14.26
CA GLU A 28 2.09 -13.89 13.41
C GLU A 28 1.69 -14.53 12.09
N LYS A 29 0.42 -14.36 11.71
CA LYS A 29 -0.06 -14.80 10.40
C LYS A 29 0.62 -13.98 9.31
N GLY A 30 1.09 -14.67 8.28
CA GLY A 30 1.56 -14.01 7.06
C GLY A 30 0.39 -13.32 6.34
N GLN A 31 0.70 -12.27 5.59
CA GLN A 31 -0.27 -11.48 4.85
C GLN A 31 0.15 -11.34 3.40
N LYS A 32 -0.82 -11.46 2.48
CA LYS A 32 -0.64 -11.14 1.06
C LYS A 32 -1.53 -9.95 0.72
N THR A 33 -0.90 -8.83 0.40
CA THR A 33 -1.60 -7.58 0.05
C THR A 33 -1.52 -7.39 -1.46
N PHE A 34 -2.65 -7.16 -2.09
CA PHE A 34 -2.77 -6.91 -3.53
C PHE A 34 -3.21 -5.47 -3.78
N PHE A 35 -2.52 -4.77 -4.68
CA PHE A 35 -2.78 -3.36 -4.97
C PHE A 35 -3.52 -3.22 -6.29
N LEU A 36 -4.63 -2.47 -6.27
CA LEU A 36 -5.35 -2.06 -7.46
C LEU A 36 -4.99 -0.62 -7.85
N LYS A 37 -4.93 -0.35 -9.14
CA LYS A 37 -4.62 0.99 -9.65
C LYS A 37 -5.88 1.86 -9.67
N GLY A 38 -5.84 2.96 -8.92
CA GLY A 38 -6.85 4.01 -8.95
C GLY A 38 -6.31 5.30 -9.59
N ARG A 39 -7.20 6.08 -10.20
CA ARG A 39 -6.92 7.44 -10.67
C ARG A 39 -7.88 8.42 -10.00
N ILE A 40 -7.36 9.49 -9.41
CA ILE A 40 -8.18 10.59 -8.89
C ILE A 40 -8.37 11.64 -9.98
N MET A 41 -9.62 12.07 -10.19
CA MET A 41 -9.99 13.08 -11.17
C MET A 41 -10.27 14.44 -10.50
N ALA A 42 -10.84 14.42 -9.29
CA ALA A 42 -11.16 15.61 -8.52
C ALA A 42 -11.34 15.31 -7.02
N GLY A 43 -11.29 16.35 -6.19
CA GLY A 43 -11.49 16.28 -4.75
C GLY A 43 -10.22 15.93 -3.96
N GLN A 44 -10.37 15.75 -2.64
CA GLN A 44 -9.28 15.51 -1.70
C GLN A 44 -9.62 14.39 -0.72
N ALA A 45 -8.61 13.72 -0.17
CA ALA A 45 -8.78 12.76 0.92
C ALA A 45 -9.25 13.49 2.19
N ASP A 46 -10.26 12.94 2.85
CA ASP A 46 -10.75 13.42 4.14
C ASP A 46 -10.54 12.29 5.16
N LEU A 47 -9.89 12.62 6.28
CA LEU A 47 -9.57 11.69 7.35
C LEU A 47 -10.55 11.79 8.54
N LYS A 48 -11.51 12.72 8.50
CA LYS A 48 -12.54 12.82 9.54
C LYS A 48 -13.34 11.53 9.63
N ASP A 49 -13.55 11.06 10.86
CA ASP A 49 -14.36 9.87 11.19
C ASP A 49 -13.96 8.59 10.44
N ASN A 50 -12.66 8.44 10.10
CA ASN A 50 -12.19 7.25 9.42
C ASN A 50 -12.18 6.02 10.36
N ALA A 51 -12.63 4.87 9.86
CA ALA A 51 -12.77 3.64 10.65
C ALA A 51 -11.44 2.98 11.07
N PHE A 52 -10.32 3.43 10.49
CA PHE A 52 -9.00 2.83 10.69
C PHE A 52 -8.08 3.64 11.60
N GLY A 53 -8.55 4.77 12.13
CA GLY A 53 -7.79 5.63 13.06
C GLY A 53 -6.59 6.35 12.43
N TYR A 54 -6.57 6.56 11.12
CA TYR A 54 -5.49 7.29 10.45
C TYR A 54 -5.53 8.78 10.81
N THR A 55 -4.36 9.35 11.12
CA THR A 55 -4.23 10.76 11.53
C THR A 55 -3.82 11.67 10.39
N ASP A 56 -2.92 11.20 9.52
CA ASP A 56 -2.25 12.02 8.51
C ASP A 56 -2.25 11.33 7.15
N PHE A 57 -2.30 12.14 6.09
CA PHE A 57 -2.11 11.68 4.73
C PHE A 57 -1.27 12.69 3.95
N LYS A 58 -0.50 12.20 2.98
CA LYS A 58 0.28 13.01 2.05
C LYS A 58 0.25 12.42 0.66
N TRP A 59 0.18 13.28 -0.35
CA TRP A 59 0.43 12.92 -1.74
C TRP A 59 1.93 13.03 -1.98
N LEU A 60 2.54 11.95 -2.46
CA LEU A 60 3.99 11.88 -2.65
C LEU A 60 4.32 11.47 -4.07
N THR A 61 5.46 11.96 -4.54
CA THR A 61 6.12 11.46 -5.74
C THR A 61 6.72 10.08 -5.48
N ARG A 62 7.16 9.42 -6.55
CA ARG A 62 7.79 8.10 -6.42
C ARG A 62 9.10 8.17 -5.62
N GLU A 63 9.85 9.26 -5.81
CA GLU A 63 11.13 9.50 -5.16
C GLU A 63 10.93 9.71 -3.65
N GLU A 64 9.95 10.52 -3.27
CA GLU A 64 9.59 10.74 -1.86
C GLU A 64 9.07 9.46 -1.19
N LEU A 65 8.33 8.61 -1.92
CA LEU A 65 7.89 7.31 -1.41
C LEU A 65 9.05 6.36 -1.09
N ALA A 66 10.19 6.48 -1.78
CA ALA A 66 11.36 5.66 -1.50
C ALA A 66 12.02 6.00 -0.16
N GLU A 67 11.87 7.25 0.31
CA GLU A 67 12.40 7.71 1.59
C GLU A 67 11.46 7.38 2.76
N GLU A 68 10.16 7.39 2.51
CA GLU A 68 9.12 7.22 3.54
C GLU A 68 8.74 5.76 3.80
N LEU A 69 8.84 4.90 2.79
CA LEU A 69 8.44 3.50 2.90
C LEU A 69 9.61 2.61 3.33
N GLU A 70 9.28 1.52 4.03
CA GLU A 70 10.26 0.47 4.31
C GLU A 70 10.87 -0.05 2.98
N PRO A 71 12.20 -0.23 2.88
CA PRO A 71 12.85 -0.58 1.61
C PRO A 71 12.28 -1.83 0.93
N GLU A 72 11.91 -2.86 1.70
CA GLU A 72 11.35 -4.10 1.16
C GLU A 72 9.91 -3.91 0.66
N TYR A 73 9.12 -3.10 1.35
CA TYR A 73 7.79 -2.72 0.91
C TYR A 73 7.85 -1.90 -0.38
N PHE A 74 8.73 -0.89 -0.46
CA PHE A 74 8.93 -0.06 -1.66
C PHE A 74 9.34 -0.92 -2.87
N ARG A 75 10.25 -1.89 -2.68
CA ARG A 75 10.65 -2.83 -3.74
C ARG A 75 9.47 -3.60 -4.34
N GLY A 76 8.49 -3.97 -3.52
CA GLY A 76 7.29 -4.69 -3.98
C GLY A 76 6.32 -3.83 -4.79
N VAL A 77 6.29 -2.52 -4.55
CA VAL A 77 5.31 -1.62 -5.18
C VAL A 77 5.89 -0.71 -6.26
N ARG A 78 7.20 -0.45 -6.28
CA ARG A 78 7.82 0.55 -7.17
C ARG A 78 7.52 0.35 -8.66
N ASN A 79 7.38 -0.90 -9.10
CA ASN A 79 7.16 -1.23 -10.51
C ASN A 79 5.76 -0.86 -11.03
N MET A 80 4.78 -0.60 -10.14
CA MET A 80 3.43 -0.18 -10.56
C MET A 80 3.31 1.34 -10.83
N MET A 81 4.30 2.09 -10.35
CA MET A 81 4.39 3.55 -10.43
C MET A 81 5.05 3.94 -11.76
N ALA A 82 4.58 5.03 -12.36
CA ALA A 82 5.19 5.57 -13.58
C ALA A 82 6.37 6.48 -13.21
N ASP A 83 7.35 6.62 -14.11
CA ASP A 83 8.54 7.47 -13.96
C ASP A 83 8.28 8.99 -14.04
N ARG A 84 7.03 9.44 -14.28
CA ARG A 84 6.72 10.82 -14.68
C ARG A 84 6.14 11.65 -13.55
#